data_AF-A0A075M970-F1
#
_entry.id   AF-A0A075M970-F1
#
_cell.length_a   1.000
_cell.length_b   1.000
_cell.length_c   1.000
_cell.angle_alpha   90.00
_cell.angle_beta   90.00
_cell.angle_gamma   90.00
#
_symmetry.space_group_name_H-M   'P 1'
#
loop_
_entity.id
_entity.type
_entity.pdbx_description
1 polymer ?
#
loop_
_entity_poly.entity_id
_entity_poly.type
_entity_poly.pdbx_seq_one_letter_code
_entity_poly.pdbx_strand_id
1 'polypeptide(L)' 'MVISMEPMIMIPQGMAGAGGYREHDILVVTESGNENITKFPYGPEHNIIK' A
#
# COMPACT_ATOMS: atom_id res chain seq x y z
N MET A 1 -18.71 4.89 -4.35
CA MET A 1 -18.10 5.12 -3.01
C MET A 1 -16.61 5.36 -3.20
N VAL A 2 -15.93 6.01 -2.25
CA VAL A 2 -14.47 6.15 -2.29
C VAL A 2 -13.90 5.51 -1.02
N ILE A 3 -12.99 4.55 -1.19
CA ILE A 3 -12.40 3.76 -0.10
C ILE A 3 -10.88 3.67 -0.26
N SER A 4 -10.16 3.38 0.83
CA SER A 4 -8.74 3.04 0.81
C SER A 4 -8.52 1.53 0.85
N MET A 5 -7.41 1.07 0.25
CA MET A 5 -6.83 -0.27 0.44
C MET A 5 -5.43 -0.09 1.01
N GLU A 6 -5.24 -0.42 2.29
CA GLU A 6 -4.05 -0.01 3.04
C GLU A 6 -3.49 -1.07 4.00
N PRO A 7 -3.09 -2.26 3.48
CA PRO A 7 -2.59 -3.33 4.32
C PRO A 7 -1.34 -2.88 5.09
N MET A 8 -1.29 -3.21 6.38
CA MET A 8 -0.15 -2.92 7.24
C MET A 8 0.24 -4.13 8.09
N ILE A 9 1.54 -4.38 8.18
CA ILE A 9 2.14 -5.26 9.18
C ILE A 9 3.19 -4.51 9.99
N MET A 10 3.38 -4.93 11.23
CA MET A 10 4.41 -4.40 12.13
C MET A 10 5.23 -5.56 12.68
N ILE A 11 6.54 -5.54 12.43
CA ILE A 11 7.48 -6.49 13.01
C ILE A 11 8.12 -5.83 14.23
N PRO A 12 8.04 -6.45 15.44
CA PRO A 12 8.60 -5.89 16.66
C PRO A 12 10.09 -5.54 16.57
N GLN A 13 10.49 -4.55 17.36
CA GLN A 13 11.90 -4.19 17.52
C GLN A 13 12.75 -5.38 17.96
N GLY A 14 13.98 -5.46 17.43
CA GLY A 14 14.93 -6.54 17.73
C GLY A 14 14.74 -7.83 16.92
N MET A 15 13.72 -7.92 16.06
CA MET A 15 13.53 -9.04 15.13
C MET A 15 14.11 -8.73 13.74
N ALA A 16 14.47 -9.76 12.98
CA ALA A 16 14.83 -9.58 11.57
C ALA A 16 13.66 -8.97 10.79
N GLY A 17 13.92 -7.89 10.05
CA GLY A 17 12.87 -7.13 9.36
C GLY A 17 12.06 -6.20 10.27
N ALA A 18 12.57 -5.85 11.46
CA ALA A 18 11.89 -4.90 12.35
C ALA A 18 11.49 -3.60 11.62
N GLY A 19 10.22 -3.25 11.71
CA GLY A 19 9.65 -2.11 10.98
C GLY A 19 8.16 -2.24 10.70
N GLY A 20 7.56 -1.12 10.30
CA GLY A 20 6.21 -1.07 9.76
C GLY A 20 6.24 -1.06 8.24
N TYR A 21 5.43 -1.92 7.62
CA TYR A 21 5.30 -2.02 6.16
C TYR A 21 3.86 -1.74 5.81
N ARG A 22 3.61 -0.74 4.96
CA ARG A 22 2.27 -0.32 4.56
C ARG A 22 2.30 0.27 3.15
N GLU A 23 1.35 -0.14 2.34
CA GLU A 23 0.98 0.53 1.09
C GLU A 23 -0.39 1.19 1.27
N HIS A 24 -0.78 2.09 0.38
CA HIS A 24 -2.06 2.78 0.50
C HIS A 24 -2.59 3.28 -0.86
N ASP A 25 -3.56 2.55 -1.40
CA ASP A 25 -4.28 2.91 -2.62
C ASP A 25 -5.65 3.51 -2.32
N ILE A 26 -6.14 4.36 -3.22
CA ILE A 26 -7.50 4.92 -3.17
C ILE A 26 -8.29 4.36 -4.36
N LEU A 27 -9.48 3.82 -4.07
CA LEU A 27 -10.36 3.21 -5.05
C LEU A 27 -11.70 3.92 -5.10
N VAL A 28 -12.14 4.26 -6.31
CA VAL A 28 -13.52 4.68 -6.60
C VAL A 28 -14.32 3.42 -6.95
N VAL A 29 -15.28 3.05 -6.11
CA VAL A 29 -16.19 1.92 -6.35
C VAL A 29 -17.29 2.34 -7.32
N THR A 30 -17.45 1.57 -8.39
CA THR A 30 -18.44 1.73 -9.47
C THR A 30 -19.47 0.60 -9.43
N GLU A 31 -20.46 0.62 -10.31
CA GLU A 31 -21.52 -0.42 -10.35
C GLU A 31 -20.97 -1.82 -10.68
N SER A 32 -19.91 -1.90 -11.49
CA SER A 32 -19.34 -3.15 -12.00
C SER A 32 -17.97 -3.51 -11.40
N GLY A 33 -17.43 -2.67 -10.50
CA GLY A 33 -16.11 -2.92 -9.90
C GLY A 33 -15.53 -1.71 -9.19
N ASN A 34 -14.27 -1.41 -9.49
CA ASN A 34 -13.54 -0.28 -8.91
C ASN A 34 -12.50 0.28 -9.88
N GLU A 35 -12.16 1.55 -9.68
CA GLU A 35 -11.03 2.22 -10.32
C GLU A 35 -10.03 2.66 -9.26
N ASN A 36 -8.79 2.18 -9.35
CA ASN A 36 -7.70 2.65 -8.51
C ASN A 36 -7.15 3.96 -9.07
N ILE A 37 -7.24 5.04 -8.30
CA ILE A 37 -6.78 6.38 -8.69
C ILE A 37 -5.37 6.71 -8.18
N THR A 38 -4.77 5.86 -7.35
CA THR A 38 -3.35 5.97 -6.98
C THR A 38 -2.49 5.43 -8.12
N LYS A 39 -1.57 6.27 -8.65
CA LYS A 39 -0.73 5.93 -9.82
C LYS A 39 0.77 5.87 -9.50
N PHE A 40 1.16 6.23 -8.28
CA PHE A 40 2.56 6.12 -7.87
C PHE A 40 2.92 4.63 -7.73
N PRO A 41 4.05 4.17 -8.31
CA PRO A 41 4.42 2.77 -8.22
C PRO A 41 4.78 2.40 -6.77
N TYR A 42 4.40 1.20 -6.36
CA TYR A 42 4.77 0.62 -5.07
C TYR A 42 5.63 -0.62 -5.26
N GLY A 43 6.28 -1.07 -4.18
CA GLY A 43 7.14 -2.26 -4.19
C GLY A 43 8.63 -1.97 -4.36
N PRO A 44 9.47 -2.98 -4.08
CA PRO A 44 10.93 -2.85 -4.06
C PRO A 44 11.56 -2.52 -5.43
N GLU A 45 10.86 -2.79 -6.54
CA GLU A 45 11.30 -2.48 -7.90
C GLU A 45 11.42 -0.97 -8.15
N HIS A 46 10.66 -0.16 -7.39
CA HIS A 46 10.56 1.28 -7.59
C HIS A 46 10.97 2.09 -6.35
N ASN A 47 10.75 1.56 -5.14
CA ASN A 47 10.83 2.34 -3.89
C ASN A 47 12.16 2.21 -3.12
N ILE A 48 13.23 1.70 -3.75
CA ILE A 48 14.59 1.78 -3.20
C ILE A 48 15.28 3.03 -3.76
N ILE A 49 15.31 4.08 -2.95
CA ILE A 49 15.96 5.35 -3.29
C ILE A 49 17.48 5.23 -3.11
N LYS A 50 18.25 5.68 -4.11
CA LYS A 50 19.72 5.64 -4.12
C LYS A 50 20.35 6.95 -3.69
#